data_AF-A0A1D7XUX4-F1
#
_entry.id   AF-A0A1D7XUX4-F1
#
_cell.length_a   1.000
_cell.length_b   1.000
_cell.length_c   1.000
_cell.angle_alpha   90.00
_cell.angle_beta   90.00
_cell.angle_gamma   90.00
#
_symmetry.space_group_name_H-M   'P 1'
#
loop_
_entity.id
_entity.type
_entity.pdbx_description
1 polymer ?
#
loop_
_entity_poly.entity_id
_entity_poly.type
_entity_poly.pdbx_seq_one_letter_code
_entity_poly.pdbx_strand_id
1 'polypeptide(L)'
;MYRNRIIFLMAFSLLFVSCKKSNNELNFIEFSSYECFGNCPVMDIKVLNDTLYVNFIKYNSRLGLYYKTLTSIEKDRLNKLVTKLKNNEVKDSYDGNVVDVGYYKMRICSGKFEANTSYSHGEAPKYIIDLYDFLFNISYTSKIKAIKKAMVFSTRGISYLDTLSMPPPPLAPDFEIEEIEIDRNN
;
A
#
# COMPACT_ATOMS: atom_id res chain seq x y z
N MET A 1 49.75 5.32 -19.98
CA MET A 1 48.85 4.19 -19.67
C MET A 1 48.05 4.54 -18.43
N TYR A 2 46.75 4.82 -18.61
CA TYR A 2 45.82 5.21 -17.55
C TYR A 2 45.49 4.02 -16.64
N ARG A 3 45.48 4.25 -15.32
CA ARG A 3 44.79 3.36 -14.38
C ARG A 3 43.95 4.20 -13.42
N ASN A 4 42.84 4.70 -13.95
CA ASN A 4 41.77 5.34 -13.19
C ASN A 4 41.14 4.31 -12.26
N ARG A 5 41.36 4.45 -10.96
CA ARG A 5 40.54 3.80 -9.93
C ARG A 5 39.30 4.67 -9.73
N ILE A 6 38.22 4.32 -10.42
CA ILE A 6 36.88 4.86 -10.12
C ILE A 6 36.44 4.19 -8.81
N ILE A 7 36.60 4.92 -7.71
CA ILE A 7 35.97 4.58 -6.43
C ILE A 7 34.48 4.86 -6.61
N PHE A 8 33.71 3.80 -6.82
CA PHE A 8 32.26 3.83 -6.85
C PHE A 8 31.78 4.15 -5.42
N LEU A 9 31.65 5.44 -5.10
CA LEU A 9 30.92 5.93 -3.94
C LEU A 9 29.44 5.60 -4.17
N MET A 10 29.03 4.38 -3.79
CA MET A 10 27.64 4.06 -3.52
C MET A 10 27.21 4.88 -2.30
N ALA A 11 26.86 6.15 -2.54
CA ALA A 11 25.98 6.90 -1.68
C ALA A 11 24.59 6.27 -1.82
N PHE A 12 24.40 5.11 -1.18
CA PHE A 12 23.09 4.53 -0.94
C PHE A 12 22.41 5.46 0.06
N SER A 13 21.82 6.52 -0.46
CA SER A 13 21.02 7.49 0.27
C SER A 13 19.86 6.73 0.89
N LEU A 14 20.07 6.30 2.12
CA LEU A 14 19.06 5.86 3.06
C LEU A 14 18.05 7.01 3.20
N LEU A 15 17.03 7.00 2.35
CA LEU A 15 15.83 7.80 2.47
C LEU A 15 15.01 7.25 3.65
N PHE A 16 15.59 7.30 4.84
CA PHE A 16 14.84 7.21 6.08
C PHE A 16 14.00 8.48 6.13
N VAL A 17 12.72 8.33 5.85
CA VAL A 17 11.69 9.27 6.32
C VAL A 17 11.79 9.28 7.84
N SER A 18 12.66 10.12 8.37
CA SER A 18 12.89 10.29 9.81
C SER A 18 11.66 10.96 10.40
N CYS A 19 11.15 10.39 11.50
CA CYS A 19 10.08 11.02 12.27
C CYS A 19 10.56 12.40 12.74
N LYS A 20 9.97 13.49 12.21
CA LYS A 20 10.33 14.85 12.66
C LYS A 20 9.75 15.05 14.05
N LYS A 21 10.61 15.40 14.99
CA LYS A 21 10.25 15.65 16.40
C LYS A 21 9.54 17.01 16.52
N SER A 22 8.30 17.10 16.02
CA SER A 22 7.38 18.23 16.27
C SER A 22 6.56 17.97 17.54
N ASN A 23 6.08 19.02 18.20
CA ASN A 23 5.25 18.90 19.41
C ASN A 23 3.89 18.27 19.05
N ASN A 24 3.71 16.99 19.41
CA ASN A 24 2.46 16.21 19.40
C ASN A 24 1.64 16.12 18.09
N GLU A 25 2.02 16.81 17.03
CA GLU A 25 1.35 16.75 15.74
C GLU A 25 1.50 15.38 15.08
N LEU A 26 0.46 14.94 14.36
CA LEU A 26 0.50 13.77 13.51
C LEU A 26 1.34 14.09 12.27
N ASN A 27 2.50 13.45 12.15
CA ASN A 27 3.34 13.61 10.96
C ASN A 27 2.80 12.73 9.83
N PHE A 28 2.67 11.43 10.09
CA PHE A 28 2.07 10.50 9.15
C PHE A 28 1.45 9.29 9.83
N ILE A 29 0.51 8.66 9.12
CA ILE A 29 0.05 7.30 9.35
C ILE A 29 -0.09 6.59 8.02
N GLU A 30 0.34 5.34 7.95
CA GLU A 30 0.29 4.48 6.77
C GLU A 30 -0.32 3.13 7.14
N PHE A 31 -1.21 2.63 6.29
CA PHE A 31 -1.69 1.27 6.31
C PHE A 31 -1.53 0.64 4.93
N SER A 32 -1.18 -0.65 4.90
CA SER A 32 -1.20 -1.48 3.69
C SER A 32 -1.91 -2.78 3.98
N SER A 33 -2.90 -3.15 3.17
CA SER A 33 -3.52 -4.48 3.18
C SER A 33 -2.90 -5.38 2.10
N TYR A 34 -2.70 -6.64 2.42
CA TYR A 34 -2.05 -7.61 1.53
C TYR A 34 -3.04 -8.66 1.04
N GLU A 35 -2.66 -9.34 -0.03
CA GLU A 35 -3.47 -10.40 -0.63
C GLU A 35 -3.74 -11.54 0.36
N CYS A 36 -4.92 -12.13 0.24
CA CYS A 36 -5.28 -13.44 0.75
C CYS A 36 -5.59 -14.33 -0.47
N PHE A 37 -5.77 -15.64 -0.32
CA PHE A 37 -6.22 -16.53 -1.39
C PHE A 37 -7.63 -16.16 -1.91
N GLY A 38 -8.45 -15.51 -1.08
CA GLY A 38 -9.73 -14.91 -1.49
C GLY A 38 -9.61 -13.53 -2.14
N ASN A 39 -10.76 -12.87 -2.33
CA ASN A 39 -10.85 -11.50 -2.88
C ASN A 39 -10.70 -10.42 -1.80
N CYS A 40 -9.66 -10.48 -0.98
CA CYS A 40 -9.41 -9.46 0.05
C CYS A 40 -8.99 -8.14 -0.61
N PRO A 41 -9.65 -7.00 -0.31
CA PRO A 41 -9.27 -5.71 -0.86
C PRO A 41 -7.81 -5.35 -0.55
N VAL A 42 -7.01 -5.17 -1.60
CA VAL A 42 -5.60 -4.77 -1.51
C VAL A 42 -5.52 -3.27 -1.75
N MET A 43 -5.10 -2.52 -0.74
CA MET A 43 -5.00 -1.07 -0.83
C MET A 43 -3.93 -0.52 0.11
N ASP A 44 -3.51 0.70 -0.19
CA ASP A 44 -2.69 1.50 0.71
C ASP A 44 -3.43 2.77 1.12
N ILE A 45 -3.28 3.14 2.38
CA ILE A 45 -3.81 4.36 2.96
C ILE A 45 -2.67 5.11 3.60
N LYS A 46 -2.58 6.41 3.35
CA LYS A 46 -1.57 7.29 3.96
C LYS A 46 -2.16 8.63 4.30
N VAL A 47 -2.02 9.08 5.54
CA VAL A 47 -2.28 10.46 5.90
C VAL A 47 -0.95 11.16 6.07
N LEU A 48 -0.79 12.30 5.39
CA LEU A 48 0.39 13.16 5.46
C LEU A 48 -0.07 14.61 5.34
N ASN A 49 0.29 15.46 6.30
CA ASN A 49 -0.06 16.89 6.33
C ASN A 49 -1.55 17.13 6.03
N ASP A 50 -2.45 16.59 6.86
CA ASP A 50 -3.92 16.68 6.71
C ASP A 50 -4.51 16.11 5.41
N THR A 51 -3.70 15.47 4.57
CA THR A 51 -4.15 14.89 3.31
C THR A 51 -4.15 13.38 3.41
N LEU A 52 -5.31 12.79 3.16
CA LEU A 52 -5.49 11.36 2.98
C LEU A 52 -5.18 11.01 1.53
N TYR A 53 -4.26 10.07 1.33
CA TYR A 53 -3.92 9.44 0.07
C TYR A 53 -4.31 7.98 0.14
N VAL A 54 -4.86 7.47 -0.95
CA VAL A 54 -5.35 6.09 -1.02
C VAL A 54 -5.00 5.50 -2.37
N ASN A 55 -4.33 4.36 -2.37
CA ASN A 55 -4.05 3.59 -3.57
C ASN A 55 -4.89 2.31 -3.56
N PHE A 56 -5.89 2.23 -4.42
CA PHE A 56 -6.68 1.01 -4.58
C PHE A 56 -6.00 0.10 -5.62
N ILE A 57 -5.55 -1.09 -5.20
CA ILE A 57 -4.67 -1.93 -6.02
C ILE A 57 -5.43 -3.11 -6.64
N LYS A 58 -6.12 -3.91 -5.82
CA LYS A 58 -6.80 -5.13 -6.28
C LYS A 58 -8.04 -5.43 -5.44
N TYR A 59 -9.05 -6.04 -6.05
CA TYR A 59 -10.31 -6.40 -5.38
C TYR A 59 -11.03 -5.23 -4.70
N ASN A 60 -10.88 -4.02 -5.27
CA ASN A 60 -11.61 -2.82 -4.85
C ASN A 60 -12.57 -2.39 -5.97
N SER A 61 -13.63 -1.66 -5.63
CA SER A 61 -14.61 -1.16 -6.61
C SER A 61 -14.06 -0.09 -7.56
N ARG A 62 -12.91 0.49 -7.22
CA ARG A 62 -12.14 1.45 -8.03
C ARG A 62 -10.66 1.13 -7.90
N LEU A 63 -9.86 1.50 -8.91
CA LEU A 63 -8.42 1.25 -8.95
C LEU A 63 -7.65 2.56 -9.14
N GLY A 64 -6.43 2.61 -8.62
CA GLY A 64 -5.49 3.72 -8.77
C GLY A 64 -5.36 4.60 -7.52
N LEU A 65 -4.61 5.70 -7.69
CA LEU A 65 -4.25 6.62 -6.61
C LEU A 65 -5.22 7.80 -6.53
N TYR A 66 -5.64 8.11 -5.30
CA TYR A 66 -6.55 9.19 -5.00
C TYR A 66 -6.10 9.98 -3.77
N TYR A 67 -6.62 11.19 -3.61
CA TYR A 67 -6.44 11.99 -2.40
C TYR A 67 -7.68 12.80 -2.01
N LYS A 68 -7.66 13.23 -0.75
CA LYS A 68 -8.60 14.19 -0.18
C LYS A 68 -7.93 14.91 0.99
N THR A 69 -8.21 16.20 1.16
CA THR A 69 -7.90 16.93 2.39
C THR A 69 -8.94 16.61 3.47
N LEU A 70 -8.48 16.22 4.65
CA LEU A 70 -9.34 15.92 5.79
C LEU A 70 -10.06 17.19 6.27
N THR A 71 -11.36 17.05 6.52
CA THR A 71 -12.17 18.09 7.17
C THR A 71 -11.79 18.25 8.65
N SER A 72 -12.17 19.36 9.28
CA SER A 72 -11.89 19.57 10.71
C SER A 72 -12.44 18.43 11.58
N ILE A 73 -13.66 17.96 11.29
CA ILE A 73 -14.31 16.86 12.03
C ILE A 73 -13.52 15.56 11.89
N GLU A 74 -13.05 15.25 10.67
CA GLU A 74 -12.23 14.06 10.43
C GLU A 74 -10.87 14.15 11.13
N LYS A 75 -10.25 15.34 11.15
CA LYS A 75 -9.00 15.58 11.86
C LYS A 75 -9.15 15.40 13.37
N ASP A 76 -10.20 15.95 13.95
CA ASP A 76 -10.48 15.80 15.38
C ASP A 76 -10.72 14.34 15.75
N ARG A 77 -11.44 13.61 14.89
CA ARG A 77 -11.66 12.17 15.09
C ARG A 77 -10.38 11.37 14.96
N LEU A 78 -9.55 11.66 13.95
CA LEU A 78 -8.25 11.02 13.75
C LEU A 78 -7.34 11.22 14.97
N ASN A 79 -7.23 12.46 15.46
CA ASN A 79 -6.42 12.81 16.61
C ASN A 79 -6.85 12.06 17.88
N LYS A 80 -8.16 11.89 18.09
CA LYS A 80 -8.70 11.06 19.20
C LYS A 80 -8.27 9.59 19.08
N LEU A 81 -8.35 9.02 17.88
CA LEU A 81 -7.93 7.62 17.64
C LEU A 81 -6.42 7.43 17.81
N VAL A 82 -5.62 8.35 17.29
CA VAL A 82 -4.15 8.37 17.47
C VAL A 82 -3.78 8.55 18.95
N THR A 83 -4.51 9.38 19.69
CA THR A 83 -4.28 9.54 21.14
C THR A 83 -4.59 8.26 21.90
N LYS A 84 -5.68 7.58 21.54
CA LYS A 84 -5.99 6.26 22.10
C LYS A 84 -4.88 5.25 21.80
N LEU A 85 -4.37 5.22 20.57
CA LEU A 85 -3.24 4.38 20.18
C LEU A 85 -1.99 4.67 21.02
N LYS A 86 -1.62 5.95 21.21
CA LYS A 86 -0.46 6.39 22.01
C LYS A 86 -0.52 5.95 23.48
N ASN A 87 -1.73 5.87 24.04
CA ASN A 87 -1.95 5.48 25.43
C ASN A 87 -1.95 3.96 25.65
N ASN A 88 -1.77 3.17 24.59
CA ASN A 88 -1.70 1.72 24.65
C ASN A 88 -0.35 1.22 24.14
N GLU A 89 0.07 0.05 24.61
CA GLU A 89 1.24 -0.64 24.07
C GLU A 89 0.91 -1.26 22.72
N VAL A 90 1.62 -0.83 21.67
CA VAL A 90 1.52 -1.39 20.32
C VAL A 90 2.66 -2.38 20.13
N LYS A 91 2.32 -3.66 19.92
CA LYS A 91 3.28 -4.72 19.62
C LYS A 91 3.73 -4.65 18.17
N ASP A 92 4.91 -5.20 17.90
CA ASP A 92 5.43 -5.33 16.53
C ASP A 92 4.55 -6.27 15.66
N SER A 93 3.91 -7.27 16.25
CA SER A 93 2.94 -8.12 15.55
C SER A 93 1.75 -8.56 16.41
N TYR A 94 0.62 -8.78 15.72
CA TYR A 94 -0.57 -9.47 16.22
C TYR A 94 -0.95 -10.56 15.21
N ASP A 95 -0.29 -11.70 15.35
CA ASP A 95 -0.45 -12.83 14.44
C ASP A 95 -1.52 -13.80 14.96
N GLY A 96 -2.39 -14.24 14.06
CA GLY A 96 -3.43 -15.24 14.34
C GLY A 96 -3.01 -16.61 13.83
N ASN A 97 -3.70 -17.64 14.30
CA ASN A 97 -3.49 -19.02 13.81
C ASN A 97 -4.34 -19.36 12.59
N VAL A 98 -5.13 -18.40 12.08
CA VAL A 98 -6.02 -18.62 10.94
C VAL A 98 -5.22 -18.47 9.66
N VAL A 99 -5.21 -19.53 8.85
CA VAL A 99 -4.64 -19.52 7.51
C VAL A 99 -5.57 -18.76 6.58
N ASP A 100 -5.01 -18.03 5.62
CA ASP A 100 -5.77 -17.33 4.57
C ASP A 100 -6.68 -16.19 5.07
N VAL A 101 -6.14 -15.34 5.95
CA VAL A 101 -6.80 -14.10 6.37
C VAL A 101 -6.06 -12.89 5.82
N GLY A 102 -6.81 -11.80 5.63
CA GLY A 102 -6.22 -10.53 5.21
C GLY A 102 -5.11 -10.11 6.17
N TYR A 103 -3.96 -9.74 5.62
CA TYR A 103 -2.81 -9.30 6.40
C TYR A 103 -2.60 -7.80 6.22
N TYR A 104 -2.25 -7.11 7.29
CA TYR A 104 -2.12 -5.66 7.31
C TYR A 104 -0.81 -5.23 7.94
N LYS A 105 -0.26 -4.12 7.46
CA LYS A 105 0.84 -3.40 8.11
C LYS A 105 0.43 -1.98 8.40
N MET A 106 0.72 -1.50 9.61
CA MET A 106 0.55 -0.12 10.03
C MET A 106 1.91 0.47 10.38
N ARG A 107 2.14 1.71 9.95
CA ARG A 107 3.22 2.54 10.47
C ARG A 107 2.69 3.92 10.82
N ILE A 108 3.05 4.43 11.99
CA ILE A 108 2.62 5.76 12.45
C ILE A 108 3.79 6.50 13.08
N CYS A 109 3.82 7.81 12.85
CA CYS A 109 4.71 8.74 13.53
C CYS A 109 3.92 10.00 13.91
N SER A 110 3.85 10.27 15.22
CA SER A 110 3.19 11.45 15.77
C SER A 110 3.95 11.99 16.97
N GLY A 111 4.64 13.12 16.77
CA GLY A 111 5.57 13.68 17.74
C GLY A 111 6.70 12.71 18.09
N LYS A 112 6.80 12.29 19.37
CA LYS A 112 7.78 11.30 19.84
C LYS A 112 7.31 9.85 19.73
N PHE A 113 6.04 9.64 19.39
CA PHE A 113 5.47 8.31 19.27
C PHE A 113 5.68 7.79 17.86
N GLU A 114 6.35 6.66 17.74
CA GLU A 114 6.47 5.86 16.52
C GLU A 114 6.02 4.44 16.83
N ALA A 115 5.23 3.86 15.95
CA ALA A 115 4.86 2.45 16.02
C ALA A 115 4.84 1.85 14.62
N ASN A 116 5.31 0.62 14.51
CA ASN A 116 5.28 -0.20 13.31
C ASN A 116 4.73 -1.56 13.73
N THR A 117 3.64 -1.99 13.14
CA THR A 117 3.01 -3.25 13.52
C THR A 117 2.40 -3.95 12.32
N SER A 118 2.41 -5.27 12.36
CA SER A 118 1.66 -6.09 11.43
C SER A 118 0.59 -6.90 12.13
N TYR A 119 -0.51 -7.17 11.45
CA TYR A 119 -1.58 -7.97 12.03
C TYR A 119 -2.37 -8.75 10.99
N SER A 120 -2.82 -9.91 11.41
CA SER A 120 -3.84 -10.67 10.70
C SER A 120 -5.23 -10.09 10.98
N HIS A 121 -6.16 -10.20 10.03
CA HIS A 121 -7.52 -9.71 10.18
C HIS A 121 -8.17 -10.27 11.45
N GLY A 122 -8.72 -9.40 12.29
CA GLY A 122 -9.39 -9.79 13.55
C GLY A 122 -8.47 -9.95 14.76
N GLU A 123 -7.15 -9.96 14.60
CA GLU A 123 -6.21 -10.21 15.70
C GLU A 123 -5.72 -8.92 16.39
N ALA A 124 -5.76 -7.80 15.68
CA ALA A 124 -5.35 -6.52 16.23
C ALA A 124 -6.29 -6.02 17.33
N PRO A 125 -5.79 -5.33 18.37
CA PRO A 125 -6.62 -4.67 19.35
C PRO A 125 -7.59 -3.67 18.72
N LYS A 126 -8.76 -3.52 19.34
CA LYS A 126 -9.84 -2.65 18.84
C LYS A 126 -9.38 -1.23 18.49
N TYR A 127 -8.40 -0.67 19.20
CA TYR A 127 -7.91 0.69 18.93
C TYR A 127 -7.12 0.81 17.61
N ILE A 128 -6.51 -0.27 17.10
CA ILE A 128 -5.87 -0.31 15.78
C ILE A 128 -6.93 -0.49 14.71
N ILE A 129 -7.88 -1.42 14.93
CA ILE A 129 -9.00 -1.68 14.03
C ILE A 129 -9.84 -0.41 13.83
N ASP A 130 -10.23 0.26 14.91
CA ASP A 130 -11.01 1.51 14.87
C ASP A 130 -10.31 2.60 14.04
N LEU A 131 -8.97 2.64 14.06
CA LEU A 131 -8.17 3.60 13.32
C LEU A 131 -8.11 3.25 11.82
N TYR A 132 -7.88 1.98 11.50
CA TYR A 132 -7.92 1.49 10.13
C TYR A 132 -9.31 1.70 9.51
N ASP A 133 -10.37 1.25 10.19
CA ASP A 133 -11.75 1.34 9.71
C ASP A 133 -12.18 2.78 9.49
N PHE A 134 -11.77 3.70 10.37
CA PHE A 134 -12.04 5.11 10.18
C PHE A 134 -11.44 5.64 8.87
N LEU A 135 -10.17 5.36 8.60
CA LEU A 135 -9.52 5.82 7.37
C LEU A 135 -10.03 5.10 6.12
N PHE A 136 -10.30 3.80 6.24
CA PHE A 136 -10.93 3.00 5.19
C PHE A 136 -12.30 3.57 4.82
N ASN A 137 -13.14 3.89 5.80
CA ASN A 137 -14.47 4.43 5.55
C ASN A 137 -14.41 5.80 4.86
N ILE A 138 -13.52 6.70 5.29
CA ILE A 138 -13.29 7.97 4.57
C ILE A 138 -12.87 7.69 3.13
N SER A 139 -11.97 6.72 2.92
CA SER A 139 -11.46 6.39 1.60
C SER A 139 -12.55 5.93 0.64
N TYR A 140 -13.61 5.28 1.11
CA TYR A 140 -14.70 4.76 0.28
C TYR A 140 -15.86 5.74 0.11
N THR A 141 -16.25 6.40 1.19
CA THR A 141 -17.49 7.21 1.24
C THR A 141 -17.32 8.65 0.80
N SER A 142 -16.09 9.19 0.85
CA SER A 142 -15.85 10.60 0.52
C SER A 142 -15.65 10.84 -0.97
N LYS A 143 -15.95 12.08 -1.39
CA LYS A 143 -15.47 12.60 -2.68
C LYS A 143 -13.94 12.72 -2.64
N ILE A 144 -13.27 11.76 -3.27
CA ILE A 144 -11.81 11.73 -3.45
C ILE A 144 -11.44 12.11 -4.88
N LYS A 145 -10.26 12.70 -5.08
CA LYS A 145 -9.75 13.15 -6.39
C LYS A 145 -8.65 12.22 -6.87
N ALA A 146 -8.70 11.81 -8.14
CA ALA A 146 -7.65 10.97 -8.72
C ALA A 146 -6.32 11.72 -8.89
N ILE A 147 -5.20 11.01 -8.79
CA ILE A 147 -3.85 11.54 -9.01
C ILE A 147 -3.13 10.63 -10.01
N LYS A 148 -2.36 11.22 -10.93
CA LYS A 148 -1.52 10.49 -11.90
C LYS A 148 -0.04 10.38 -11.48
N LYS A 149 0.29 10.70 -10.23
CA LYS A 149 1.66 10.70 -9.72
C LYS A 149 1.91 9.42 -8.92
N ALA A 150 3.13 8.90 -8.99
CA ALA A 150 3.54 7.82 -8.11
C ALA A 150 3.61 8.30 -6.66
N MET A 151 3.27 7.41 -5.73
CA MET A 151 3.39 7.66 -4.29
C MET A 151 4.00 6.43 -3.62
N VAL A 152 4.93 6.65 -2.70
CA VAL A 152 5.58 5.59 -1.95
C VAL A 152 4.89 5.41 -0.59
N PHE A 153 4.55 4.15 -0.29
CA PHE A 153 4.04 3.68 0.98
C PHE A 153 5.10 2.81 1.63
N SER A 154 5.63 3.23 2.78
CA SER A 154 6.69 2.49 3.47
C SER A 154 6.21 1.13 4.00
N THR A 155 4.91 1.01 4.26
CA THR A 155 4.25 -0.22 4.69
C THR A 155 4.13 -1.28 3.58
N ARG A 156 4.27 -0.93 2.29
CA ARG A 156 4.30 -1.88 1.15
C ARG A 156 5.67 -1.98 0.47
N GLY A 157 6.53 -0.98 0.63
CA GLY A 157 7.72 -0.79 -0.21
C GLY A 157 7.37 -0.08 -1.53
N ILE A 158 8.38 0.23 -2.35
CA ILE A 158 8.17 0.86 -3.66
C ILE A 158 7.37 -0.12 -4.54
N SER A 159 6.10 0.18 -4.78
CA SER A 159 5.28 -0.52 -5.77
C SER A 159 5.56 0.12 -7.13
N TYR A 160 6.37 -0.54 -7.94
CA TYR A 160 6.45 -0.24 -9.37
C TYR A 160 5.13 -0.69 -10.00
N LEU A 161 4.45 0.22 -10.70
CA LEU A 161 3.27 -0.11 -11.52
C LEU A 161 3.65 -0.97 -12.74
N ASP A 162 4.95 -1.20 -12.98
CA ASP A 162 5.50 -2.02 -14.04
C ASP A 162 6.24 -3.23 -13.45
N THR A 163 5.52 -4.32 -13.17
CA THR A 163 5.94 -5.70 -13.42
C THR A 163 4.77 -6.64 -13.11
N LEU A 164 3.62 -6.42 -13.74
CA LEU A 164 2.82 -7.59 -14.11
C LEU A 164 3.53 -8.17 -15.33
N SER A 165 4.39 -9.17 -15.11
CA SER A 165 4.75 -10.09 -16.19
C SER A 165 3.44 -10.73 -16.62
N MET A 166 2.79 -10.17 -17.62
CA MET A 166 1.71 -10.89 -18.30
C MET A 166 2.30 -12.24 -18.69
N PRO A 167 1.61 -13.36 -18.41
CA PRO A 167 2.06 -14.64 -18.96
C PRO A 167 2.23 -14.44 -20.47
N PRO A 168 3.26 -15.06 -21.07
CA PRO A 168 3.41 -15.00 -22.52
C PRO A 168 2.07 -15.38 -23.15
N PRO A 169 1.61 -14.66 -24.18
CA PRO A 169 0.35 -14.99 -24.83
C PRO A 169 0.36 -16.48 -25.19
N PRO A 170 -0.78 -17.18 -25.08
CA PRO A 170 -0.85 -18.57 -25.47
C PRO A 170 -0.29 -18.72 -26.87
N LEU A 171 0.55 -19.74 -27.07
CA LEU A 171 1.05 -20.08 -28.40
C LEU A 171 -0.17 -20.20 -29.32
N ALA A 172 -0.09 -19.54 -30.48
CA ALA A 172 -1.12 -19.69 -31.49
C ALA A 172 -1.31 -21.19 -31.75
N PRO A 173 -2.55 -21.68 -31.86
CA PRO A 173 -2.78 -23.08 -32.20
C PRO A 173 -2.01 -23.38 -33.49
N ASP A 174 -1.31 -24.51 -33.51
CA ASP A 174 -0.69 -25.02 -34.72
C ASP A 174 -1.80 -25.21 -35.75
N PHE A 175 -1.88 -24.30 -36.72
CA PHE A 175 -2.70 -24.53 -37.88
C PHE A 175 -1.98 -25.60 -38.68
N GLU A 176 -2.48 -26.83 -38.65
CA GLU A 176 -2.16 -27.80 -39.69
C GLU A 176 -2.56 -27.15 -41.02
N ILE A 177 -1.56 -26.74 -41.79
CA ILE A 177 -1.77 -26.35 -43.18
C ILE A 177 -2.12 -27.65 -43.89
N GLU A 178 -3.40 -27.89 -44.13
CA GLU A 178 -3.81 -28.84 -45.17
C GLU A 178 -3.21 -28.30 -46.47
N GLU A 179 -2.18 -28.98 -46.98
CA GLU A 179 -1.71 -28.78 -48.34
C GLU A 179 -2.87 -29.12 -49.27
N ILE A 180 -3.54 -28.09 -49.78
CA ILE A 180 -4.50 -28.26 -50.86
C ILE A 180 -3.68 -28.62 -52.11
N GLU A 181 -3.65 -29.91 -52.44
CA GLU A 181 -3.19 -30.39 -53.75
C GLU A 181 -4.11 -29.77 -54.82
N ILE A 182 -3.59 -28.77 -55.52
CA ILE A 182 -4.26 -28.25 -56.72
C ILE A 182 -3.96 -29.23 -57.84
N ASP A 183 -4.93 -30.10 -58.13
CA ASP A 183 -4.90 -30.99 -59.28
C ASP A 183 -4.84 -30.14 -60.57
N ARG A 184 -3.73 -30.27 -61.30
CA ARG A 184 -3.46 -29.54 -62.55
C ARG A 184 -3.80 -30.37 -63.79
N ASN A 185 -4.87 -31.15 -63.74
CA ASN A 185 -5.40 -31.84 -64.93
C ASN A 185 -6.94 -31.78 -64.98
N ASN A 186 -7.46 -30.62 -65.43
CA ASN A 186 -8.58 -30.52 -66.39
C ASN A 186 -8.82 -29.06 -66.80
#